data_AF-A0A285N2H3-F1
#
_entry.id   AF-A0A285N2H3-F1
#
_cell.length_a   1.000
_cell.length_b   1.000
_cell.length_c   1.000
_cell.angle_alpha   90.00
_cell.angle_beta   90.00
_cell.angle_gamma   90.00
#
_symmetry.space_group_name_H-M   'P 1'
#
loop_
_entity.id
_entity.type
_entity.pdbx_description
1 polymer ?
#
loop_
_entity_poly.entity_id
_entity_poly.type
_entity_poly.pdbx_seq_one_letter_code
_entity_poly.pdbx_strand_id
1 'polypeptide(L)'
;MTTDDTLSENSANELDIEQLSAEQLETVRDKIETELEKRAQDADLTDSRTTDLVNDQWVNWRELSAHPNLKAVKPWILRVTGLHTKYGVDGEWLDKQQIDGDYHMDVSGLENGDVIKVSGASHANRKHRYYRVTAVGNGRLYHEKISESEAIEAVD
;
A
#
# COMPACT_ATOMS: atom_id res chain seq x y z
N MET A 1 48.99 26.41 -26.25
CA MET A 1 49.54 25.18 -26.84
C MET A 1 50.06 24.37 -25.67
N THR A 2 49.49 23.24 -25.27
CA THR A 2 48.77 22.17 -25.98
C THR A 2 47.71 21.55 -25.06
N THR A 3 46.69 20.99 -25.69
CA THR A 3 45.55 20.23 -25.17
C THR A 3 45.97 19.00 -24.36
N ASP A 4 45.16 18.59 -23.38
CA ASP A 4 44.64 17.23 -23.40
C ASP A 4 43.35 17.11 -22.57
N ASP A 5 42.27 16.92 -23.31
CA ASP A 5 40.97 16.44 -22.84
C ASP A 5 41.10 14.98 -22.41
N THR A 6 40.63 14.66 -21.22
CA THR A 6 40.22 13.28 -20.89
C THR A 6 38.84 13.32 -20.26
N LEU A 7 37.83 13.54 -21.12
CA LEU A 7 36.49 13.06 -20.86
C LEU A 7 36.53 11.53 -20.97
N SER A 8 36.77 10.86 -19.85
CA SER A 8 36.46 9.45 -19.69
C SER A 8 34.95 9.32 -19.62
N GLU A 9 34.30 9.21 -20.78
CA GLU A 9 32.93 8.75 -20.89
C GLU A 9 32.86 7.33 -20.30
N ASN A 10 32.16 7.20 -19.16
CA ASN A 10 31.75 5.90 -18.65
C ASN A 10 30.82 5.28 -19.71
N SER A 11 31.35 4.33 -20.49
CA SER A 11 30.55 3.51 -21.39
C SER A 11 29.44 2.82 -20.60
N ALA A 12 28.21 3.32 -20.74
CA ALA A 12 27.04 2.53 -20.47
C ALA A 12 27.10 1.31 -21.39
N ASN A 13 27.02 0.10 -20.82
CA ASN A 13 26.94 -1.15 -21.59
C ASN A 13 25.75 -1.07 -22.57
N GLU A 14 26.01 -0.76 -23.84
CA GLU A 14 25.05 -0.98 -24.92
C GLU A 14 24.92 -2.50 -25.12
N LEU A 15 23.72 -3.03 -24.84
CA LEU A 15 23.37 -4.39 -25.21
C LEU A 15 23.20 -4.44 -26.73
N ASP A 16 24.08 -5.17 -27.42
CA ASP A 16 23.95 -5.41 -28.86
C ASP A 16 22.88 -6.48 -29.12
N ILE A 17 21.64 -6.00 -29.30
CA ILE A 17 20.43 -6.82 -29.41
C ILE A 17 20.50 -7.79 -30.60
N GLU A 18 21.24 -7.43 -31.66
CA GLU A 18 21.35 -8.24 -32.88
C GLU A 18 22.18 -9.52 -32.68
N GLN A 19 22.99 -9.59 -31.61
CA GLN A 19 23.83 -10.75 -31.29
C GLN A 19 23.22 -11.69 -30.25
N LEU A 20 22.06 -11.35 -29.68
CA LEU A 20 21.41 -12.14 -28.65
C LEU A 20 20.68 -13.34 -29.26
N SER A 21 20.81 -14.50 -28.63
CA SER A 21 19.98 -15.67 -28.95
C SER A 21 18.52 -15.43 -28.59
N ALA A 22 17.60 -16.22 -29.16
CA ALA A 22 16.18 -16.13 -28.84
C ALA A 22 15.89 -16.28 -27.33
N GLU A 23 16.62 -17.17 -26.64
CA GLU A 23 16.51 -17.38 -25.19
C GLU A 23 17.03 -16.18 -24.38
N GLN A 24 18.11 -15.54 -24.84
CA GLN A 24 18.63 -14.32 -24.22
C GLN A 24 17.69 -13.14 -24.43
N LEU A 25 17.07 -13.02 -25.61
CA LEU A 25 16.06 -12.01 -25.90
C LEU A 25 14.81 -12.18 -25.04
N GLU A 26 14.35 -13.42 -24.84
CA GLU A 26 13.25 -13.75 -23.92
C GLU A 26 13.60 -13.35 -22.49
N THR A 27 14.81 -13.72 -22.02
CA THR A 27 15.28 -13.32 -20.68
C THR A 27 15.37 -11.80 -20.50
N VAL A 28 15.85 -11.07 -21.53
CA VAL A 28 15.94 -9.61 -21.50
C VAL A 28 14.54 -8.99 -21.49
N ARG A 29 13.62 -9.54 -22.29
CA ARG A 29 12.21 -9.12 -22.31
C ARG A 29 11.57 -9.29 -20.94
N ASP A 30 11.68 -10.47 -20.32
CA ASP A 30 11.09 -10.74 -19.00
C ASP A 30 11.64 -9.78 -17.93
N LYS A 31 12.94 -9.49 -17.98
CA LYS A 31 13.58 -8.50 -17.09
C LYS A 31 13.05 -7.08 -17.32
N ILE A 32 12.86 -6.69 -18.58
CA ILE A 32 12.28 -5.39 -18.93
C ILE A 32 10.83 -5.31 -18.44
N GLU A 33 10.01 -6.32 -18.70
CA GLU A 33 8.62 -6.38 -18.24
C GLU A 33 8.56 -6.29 -16.70
N THR A 34 9.37 -7.08 -15.98
CA THR A 34 9.48 -7.03 -14.51
C THR A 34 9.90 -5.65 -14.01
N GLU A 35 10.90 -5.02 -14.64
CA GLU A 35 11.38 -3.68 -14.24
C GLU A 35 10.34 -2.59 -14.56
N LEU A 36 9.60 -2.72 -15.66
CA LEU A 36 8.50 -1.80 -15.99
C LEU A 36 7.34 -1.93 -15.01
N GLU A 37 6.93 -3.15 -14.66
CA GLU A 37 5.92 -3.40 -13.63
C GLU A 37 6.33 -2.83 -12.28
N LYS A 38 7.60 -3.04 -11.88
CA LYS A 38 8.15 -2.46 -10.66
C LYS A 38 8.11 -0.93 -10.67
N ARG A 39 8.49 -0.30 -11.79
CA ARG A 39 8.44 1.18 -11.92
C ARG A 39 7.02 1.72 -11.88
N ALA A 40 6.06 1.02 -12.49
CA ALA A 40 4.66 1.38 -12.40
C ALA A 40 4.16 1.30 -10.95
N GLN A 41 4.48 0.21 -10.25
CA GLN A 41 4.17 0.05 -8.83
C GLN A 41 4.82 1.17 -7.99
N ASP A 42 6.11 1.46 -8.19
CA ASP A 42 6.80 2.52 -7.46
C ASP A 42 6.17 3.90 -7.69
N ALA A 43 5.68 4.17 -8.91
CA ALA A 43 4.95 5.40 -9.24
C ALA A 43 3.62 5.51 -8.49
N ASP A 44 2.83 4.42 -8.44
CA ASP A 44 1.57 4.37 -7.68
C ASP A 44 1.80 4.54 -6.17
N LEU A 45 2.93 4.04 -5.67
CA LEU A 45 3.32 4.20 -4.26
C LEU A 45 3.79 5.62 -3.93
N THR A 46 4.35 6.38 -4.88
CA THR A 46 4.74 7.78 -4.63
C THR A 46 3.58 8.70 -4.33
N ASP A 47 2.40 8.45 -4.89
CA ASP A 47 1.20 9.24 -4.64
C ASP A 47 0.39 8.72 -3.43
N SER A 48 0.73 7.54 -2.94
CA SER A 48 0.08 6.90 -1.79
C SER A 48 0.54 7.52 -0.46
N ARG A 49 -0.38 7.56 0.51
CA ARG A 49 -0.03 7.87 1.90
C ARG A 49 0.62 6.65 2.53
N THR A 50 1.49 6.89 3.51
CA THR A 50 2.18 5.82 4.24
C THR A 50 1.90 5.89 5.73
N THR A 51 1.90 4.72 6.35
CA THR A 51 1.88 4.56 7.80
C THR A 51 2.92 3.52 8.19
N ASP A 52 3.75 3.81 9.19
CA ASP A 52 4.77 2.88 9.64
C ASP A 52 4.17 1.67 10.35
N LEU A 53 4.81 0.51 10.15
CA LEU A 53 4.49 -0.74 10.82
C LEU A 53 5.36 -0.89 12.07
N VAL A 54 4.75 -1.42 13.13
CA VAL A 54 5.44 -1.93 14.30
C VAL A 54 5.65 -3.43 14.11
N ASN A 55 6.89 -3.89 14.21
CA ASN A 55 7.30 -5.28 13.95
C ASN A 55 6.82 -5.81 12.58
N ASP A 56 6.85 -4.97 11.54
CA ASP A 56 6.45 -5.30 10.16
C ASP A 56 5.01 -5.84 10.00
N GLN A 57 4.15 -5.66 11.01
CA GLN A 57 2.84 -6.29 11.06
C GLN A 57 1.74 -5.37 11.59
N TRP A 58 2.07 -4.47 12.52
CA TRP A 58 1.07 -3.77 13.31
C TRP A 58 1.01 -2.28 12.98
N VAL A 59 -0.18 -1.77 12.63
CA VAL A 59 -0.37 -0.34 12.38
C VAL A 59 -1.04 0.34 13.58
N ASN A 60 -0.54 1.52 13.96
CA ASN A 60 -1.25 2.41 14.88
C ASN A 60 -2.26 3.26 14.11
N TRP A 61 -3.55 2.92 14.23
CA TRP A 61 -4.62 3.53 13.44
C TRP A 61 -5.16 4.85 13.99
N ARG A 62 -4.52 5.40 15.03
CA ARG A 62 -4.98 6.62 15.69
C ARG A 62 -5.19 7.76 14.67
N GLU A 63 -4.22 8.00 13.81
CA GLU A 63 -4.23 9.14 12.86
C GLU A 63 -5.18 8.92 11.66
N LEU A 64 -5.44 7.66 11.33
CA LEU A 64 -6.36 7.27 10.26
C LEU A 64 -7.82 7.32 10.73
N SER A 65 -8.05 7.43 12.04
CA SER A 65 -9.37 7.50 12.63
C SER A 65 -10.12 8.80 12.33
N ALA A 66 -11.44 8.71 12.18
CA ALA A 66 -12.35 9.86 12.15
C ALA A 66 -12.72 10.42 13.55
N HIS A 67 -12.14 9.87 14.63
CA HIS A 67 -12.49 10.28 15.98
C HIS A 67 -11.99 11.71 16.31
N PRO A 68 -12.80 12.55 16.97
CA PRO A 68 -12.39 13.91 17.29
C PRO A 68 -11.30 14.00 18.37
N ASN A 69 -11.24 13.02 19.28
CA ASN A 69 -10.21 12.94 20.32
C ASN A 69 -9.27 11.77 20.04
N LEU A 70 -8.13 12.04 19.39
CA LEU A 70 -7.15 11.02 19.01
C LEU A 70 -6.54 10.29 20.22
N LYS A 71 -6.44 10.94 21.39
CA LYS A 71 -5.92 10.31 22.61
C LYS A 71 -6.82 9.22 23.17
N ALA A 72 -8.12 9.27 22.87
CA ALA A 72 -9.11 8.29 23.31
C ALA A 72 -9.49 7.28 22.20
N VAL A 73 -8.80 7.32 21.05
CA VAL A 73 -9.11 6.43 19.93
C VAL A 73 -8.90 4.98 20.32
N LYS A 74 -9.96 4.19 20.11
CA LYS A 74 -9.93 2.73 20.16
C LYS A 74 -10.44 2.27 18.80
N PRO A 75 -9.55 2.19 17.80
CA PRO A 75 -10.00 1.97 16.45
C PRO A 75 -10.59 0.56 16.32
N TRP A 76 -11.41 0.39 15.30
CA TRP A 76 -11.96 -0.86 14.82
C TRP A 76 -11.84 -0.85 13.30
N ILE A 77 -11.13 -1.83 12.76
CA ILE A 77 -10.80 -1.88 11.34
C ILE A 77 -11.43 -3.12 10.74
N LEU A 78 -12.29 -2.90 9.75
CA LEU A 78 -12.94 -3.94 8.98
C LEU A 78 -12.30 -3.97 7.60
N ARG A 79 -11.74 -5.10 7.18
CA ARG A 79 -11.48 -5.38 5.77
C ARG A 79 -12.83 -5.64 5.10
N VAL A 80 -13.20 -4.79 4.15
CA VAL A 80 -14.48 -4.87 3.45
C VAL A 80 -14.40 -5.99 2.41
N THR A 81 -15.35 -6.91 2.45
CA THR A 81 -15.40 -8.07 1.54
C THR A 81 -16.71 -8.18 0.77
N GLY A 82 -17.67 -7.27 1.01
CA GLY A 82 -18.95 -7.26 0.31
C GLY A 82 -19.92 -6.22 0.87
N LEU A 83 -21.17 -6.29 0.40
CA LEU A 83 -22.24 -5.38 0.80
C LEU A 83 -23.15 -5.97 1.88
N HIS A 84 -23.57 -5.12 2.82
CA HIS A 84 -24.51 -5.48 3.87
C HIS A 84 -25.74 -4.55 3.85
N THR A 85 -26.92 -5.11 3.61
CA THR A 85 -28.20 -4.37 3.47
C THR A 85 -28.50 -3.36 4.59
N LYS A 86 -28.19 -3.70 5.85
CA LYS A 86 -28.39 -2.82 7.02
C LYS A 86 -27.20 -1.91 7.37
N TYR A 87 -25.97 -2.32 7.09
CA TYR A 87 -24.75 -1.70 7.64
C TYR A 87 -23.87 -1.06 6.56
N GLY A 88 -24.33 -1.07 5.30
CA GLY A 88 -23.60 -0.60 4.12
C GLY A 88 -22.70 -1.70 3.57
N VAL A 89 -21.71 -2.11 4.36
CA VAL A 89 -20.66 -3.06 3.97
C VAL A 89 -20.56 -4.21 4.96
N ASP A 90 -20.13 -5.37 4.47
CA ASP A 90 -19.73 -6.56 5.25
C ASP A 90 -18.21 -6.78 5.16
N GLY A 91 -17.65 -7.59 6.05
CA GLY A 91 -16.22 -7.79 6.09
C GLY A 91 -15.66 -8.61 7.24
N GLU A 92 -14.34 -8.65 7.29
CA GLU A 92 -13.56 -9.32 8.32
C GLU A 92 -12.87 -8.29 9.23
N TRP A 93 -13.04 -8.43 10.55
CA TRP A 93 -12.36 -7.54 11.49
C TRP A 93 -10.89 -7.92 11.60
N LEU A 94 -10.02 -6.92 11.52
CA LEU A 94 -8.60 -7.15 11.75
C LEU A 94 -8.32 -7.43 13.22
N ASP A 95 -7.32 -8.28 13.45
CA ASP A 95 -6.86 -8.62 14.80
C ASP A 95 -6.25 -7.40 15.48
N LYS A 96 -6.48 -7.32 16.79
CA LYS A 96 -6.16 -6.14 17.60
C LYS A 96 -5.20 -6.51 18.71
N GLN A 97 -4.13 -5.73 18.85
CA GLN A 97 -3.16 -5.87 19.93
C GLN A 97 -2.87 -4.52 20.60
N GLN A 98 -2.54 -4.54 21.90
CA GLN A 98 -2.00 -3.37 22.59
C GLN A 98 -0.48 -3.47 22.64
N ILE A 99 0.20 -2.44 22.13
CA ILE A 99 1.67 -2.33 22.10
C ILE A 99 2.01 -0.94 22.64
N ASP A 100 2.90 -0.87 23.62
CA ASP A 100 3.32 0.38 24.28
C ASP A 100 2.16 1.27 24.78
N GLY A 101 1.07 0.62 25.22
CA GLY A 101 -0.12 1.30 25.73
C GLY A 101 -1.12 1.74 24.65
N ASP A 102 -0.78 1.65 23.38
CA ASP A 102 -1.63 2.02 22.25
C ASP A 102 -2.19 0.81 21.49
N TYR A 103 -3.36 0.97 20.88
CA TYR A 103 -4.00 -0.08 20.09
C TYR A 103 -3.49 -0.09 18.66
N HIS A 104 -3.07 -1.27 18.22
CA HIS A 104 -2.62 -1.55 16.88
C HIS A 104 -3.49 -2.63 16.26
N MET A 105 -3.53 -2.68 14.93
CA MET A 105 -4.19 -3.78 14.21
C MET A 105 -3.24 -4.45 13.26
N ASP A 106 -3.44 -5.76 13.13
CA ASP A 106 -2.68 -6.61 12.24
C ASP A 106 -3.05 -6.31 10.79
N VAL A 107 -2.04 -6.06 9.96
CA VAL A 107 -2.19 -5.86 8.51
C VAL A 107 -1.55 -6.96 7.68
N SER A 108 -1.06 -8.05 8.29
CA SER A 108 -0.36 -9.11 7.58
C SER A 108 -1.22 -9.83 6.54
N GLY A 109 -2.55 -9.79 6.72
CA GLY A 109 -3.51 -10.36 5.78
C GLY A 109 -4.07 -9.38 4.74
N LEU A 110 -3.55 -8.15 4.68
CA LEU A 110 -4.01 -7.14 3.72
C LEU A 110 -3.17 -7.18 2.44
N GLU A 111 -3.84 -7.12 1.30
CA GLU A 111 -3.25 -7.15 -0.03
C GLU A 111 -3.55 -5.86 -0.83
N ASN A 112 -2.86 -5.66 -1.96
CA ASN A 112 -3.18 -4.55 -2.85
C ASN A 112 -4.65 -4.65 -3.30
N GLY A 113 -5.36 -3.52 -3.24
CA GLY A 113 -6.76 -3.41 -3.62
C GLY A 113 -7.74 -3.64 -2.46
N ASP A 114 -7.31 -4.24 -1.35
CA ASP A 114 -8.19 -4.42 -0.19
C ASP A 114 -8.71 -3.06 0.30
N VAL A 115 -10.01 -3.01 0.59
CA VAL A 115 -10.66 -1.83 1.14
C VAL A 115 -10.83 -2.03 2.64
N ILE A 116 -10.41 -1.03 3.43
CA ILE A 116 -10.54 -1.04 4.88
C ILE A 116 -11.43 0.11 5.36
N LYS A 117 -12.33 -0.23 6.28
CA LYS A 117 -13.20 0.72 6.99
C LYS A 117 -12.65 0.95 8.39
N VAL A 118 -12.26 2.19 8.66
CA VAL A 118 -11.65 2.63 9.91
C VAL A 118 -12.67 3.36 10.78
N SER A 119 -13.08 2.74 11.88
CA SER A 119 -13.97 3.33 12.88
C SER A 119 -13.19 3.69 14.15
N GLY A 120 -13.51 4.82 14.79
CA GLY A 120 -12.61 5.39 15.83
C GLY A 120 -12.83 4.99 17.28
N ALA A 121 -13.95 4.36 17.62
CA ALA A 121 -14.30 4.05 19.01
C ALA A 121 -15.10 2.76 19.17
N SER A 122 -15.94 2.43 18.19
CA SER A 122 -16.78 1.24 18.15
C SER A 122 -16.97 0.82 16.70
N HIS A 123 -17.15 -0.48 16.47
CA HIS A 123 -17.54 -1.04 15.18
C HIS A 123 -18.88 -0.47 14.66
N ALA A 124 -19.75 0.02 15.55
CA ALA A 124 -21.04 0.61 15.19
C ALA A 124 -20.97 2.14 14.99
N ASN A 125 -19.79 2.74 15.06
CA ASN A 125 -19.64 4.19 14.96
C ASN A 125 -19.96 4.67 13.54
N ARG A 126 -20.88 5.64 13.43
CA ARG A 126 -21.21 6.27 12.14
C ARG A 126 -20.07 7.11 11.58
N LYS A 127 -19.15 7.59 12.44
CA LYS A 127 -17.95 8.29 11.98
C LYS A 127 -16.86 7.28 11.67
N HIS A 128 -16.69 6.99 10.39
CA HIS A 128 -15.65 6.14 9.85
C HIS A 128 -15.03 6.77 8.60
N ARG A 129 -13.93 6.19 8.14
CA ARG A 129 -13.25 6.52 6.88
C ARG A 129 -12.94 5.23 6.13
N TYR A 130 -12.86 5.33 4.82
CA TYR A 130 -12.44 4.23 3.96
C TYR A 130 -11.05 4.51 3.41
N TYR A 131 -10.27 3.46 3.29
CA TYR A 131 -8.96 3.49 2.65
C TYR A 131 -8.83 2.27 1.73
N ARG A 132 -8.13 2.43 0.61
CA ARG A 132 -7.70 1.32 -0.23
C ARG A 132 -6.23 1.06 0.04
N VAL A 133 -5.87 -0.21 0.20
CA VAL A 133 -4.48 -0.64 0.36
C VAL A 133 -3.81 -0.66 -1.00
N THR A 134 -2.68 0.03 -1.12
CA THR A 134 -1.84 0.01 -2.33
C THR A 134 -0.72 -1.00 -2.20
N ALA A 135 -0.16 -1.17 -1.00
CA ALA A 135 0.83 -2.19 -0.69
C ALA A 135 1.05 -2.34 0.82
N VAL A 136 1.55 -3.50 1.22
CA VAL A 136 2.10 -3.74 2.56
C VAL A 136 3.51 -4.29 2.38
N GLY A 137 4.52 -3.62 2.95
CA GLY A 137 5.90 -4.05 2.83
C GLY A 137 6.89 -2.96 3.21
N ASN A 138 8.17 -3.33 3.32
CA ASN A 138 9.25 -2.41 3.70
C ASN A 138 8.97 -1.65 5.01
N GLY A 139 8.35 -2.34 5.99
CA GLY A 139 7.96 -1.75 7.27
C GLY A 139 6.85 -0.69 7.16
N ARG A 140 6.10 -0.65 6.06
CA ARG A 140 5.05 0.35 5.81
C ARG A 140 3.77 -0.25 5.23
N LEU A 141 2.66 0.36 5.60
CA LEU A 141 1.38 0.25 4.90
C LEU A 141 1.24 1.46 3.97
N TYR A 142 1.00 1.19 2.69
CA TYR A 142 0.69 2.19 1.67
C TYR A 142 -0.81 2.16 1.41
N HIS A 143 -1.43 3.33 1.45
CA HIS A 143 -2.87 3.46 1.32
C HIS A 143 -3.27 4.79 0.68
N GLU A 144 -4.45 4.79 0.08
CA GLU A 144 -5.15 6.00 -0.33
C GLU A 144 -6.47 6.12 0.42
N LYS A 145 -6.89 7.36 0.69
CA LYS A 145 -8.20 7.61 1.28
C LYS A 145 -9.23 7.70 0.16
N ILE A 146 -10.25 6.86 0.24
CA ILE A 146 -11.35 6.81 -0.74
C ILE A 146 -12.68 7.25 -0.10
N SER A 147 -13.67 7.55 -0.94
CA SER A 147 -15.05 7.79 -0.52
C SER A 147 -15.79 6.49 -0.18
N GLU A 148 -16.96 6.61 0.46
CA GLU A 148 -17.83 5.45 0.72
C GLU A 148 -18.39 4.85 -0.57
N SER A 149 -18.71 5.67 -1.57
CA SER A 149 -19.17 5.20 -2.88
C SER A 149 -18.10 4.34 -3.57
N GLU A 150 -16.86 4.82 -3.62
CA GLU A 150 -15.74 4.05 -4.18
C GLU A 150 -15.46 2.76 -3.40
N ALA A 151 -15.66 2.78 -2.08
CA ALA A 151 -15.50 1.60 -1.24
C ALA A 151 -16.57 0.54 -1.52
N ILE A 152 -17.81 0.96 -1.79
CA ILE A 152 -18.93 0.09 -2.15
C ILE A 152 -18.72 -0.47 -3.56
N GLU A 153 -18.37 0.37 -4.53
CA GLU A 153 -18.12 -0.04 -5.93
C GLU A 153 -16.97 -1.05 -6.05
N ALA A 154 -15.99 -1.02 -5.14
CA ALA A 154 -14.87 -1.96 -5.15
C ALA A 154 -15.27 -3.39 -4.74
N VAL A 155 -16.44 -3.59 -4.13
CA VAL A 155 -16.88 -4.88 -3.57
C VAL A 155 -18.28 -5.31 -4.01
N ASP A 156 -18.90 -4.55 -4.92
CA ASP A 156 -20.13 -4.91 -5.64
C ASP A 156 -19.77 -5.73 -6.91
#